data_AF-A0A7N0TC88-F1
#
_entry.id   AF-A0A7N0TC88-F1
#
_cell.length_a   1.000
_cell.length_b   1.000
_cell.length_c   1.000
_cell.angle_alpha   90.00
_cell.angle_beta   90.00
_cell.angle_gamma   90.00
#
_symmetry.space_group_name_H-M   'P 1'
#
loop_
_entity.id
_entity.type
_entity.pdbx_description
1 polymer ?
#
loop_
_entity_poly.entity_id
_entity_poly.type
_entity_poly.pdbx_seq_one_letter_code
_entity_poly.pdbx_strand_id
1 'polypeptide(L)' 'MNTSSWNPEHLAFKVLNVKPGGEPVCHFFPQHHVLWTAQPHLAMPASDF' A
#
# COMPACT_ATOMS: atom_id res chain seq x y z
N MET A 1 -2.41 -5.25 4.13
CA MET A 1 -3.56 -4.34 3.86
C MET A 1 -4.85 -5.08 4.20
N ASN A 2 -5.79 -4.44 4.88
CA ASN A 2 -7.14 -5.00 5.05
C ASN A 2 -7.98 -4.68 3.81
N THR A 3 -8.52 -5.71 3.16
CA THR A 3 -9.28 -5.61 1.91
C THR A 3 -10.79 -5.67 2.10
N SER A 4 -11.29 -5.70 3.34
CA SER A 4 -12.72 -5.84 3.64
C SER A 4 -13.58 -4.71 3.07
N SER A 5 -13.01 -3.51 2.93
CA SER A 5 -13.66 -2.33 2.38
C SER A 5 -13.45 -2.15 0.87
N TRP A 6 -12.74 -3.06 0.21
CA TRP A 6 -12.54 -2.97 -1.23
C TRP A 6 -13.81 -3.33 -1.98
N ASN A 7 -13.94 -2.81 -3.20
CA ASN A 7 -15.04 -3.21 -4.09
C ASN A 7 -15.01 -4.74 -4.27
N PRO A 8 -16.10 -5.48 -3.98
CA PRO A 8 -16.16 -6.92 -4.19
C PRO A 8 -15.85 -7.36 -5.64
N GLU A 9 -16.07 -6.48 -6.62
CA GLU A 9 -15.74 -6.72 -8.04
C GLU A 9 -14.30 -6.36 -8.42
N HIS A 10 -13.45 -6.00 -7.46
CA HIS A 10 -12.07 -5.64 -7.70
C HIS A 10 -11.30 -6.78 -8.41
N LEU A 11 -10.49 -6.43 -9.41
CA LEU A 11 -9.80 -7.39 -10.29
C LEU A 11 -8.95 -8.40 -9.50
N ALA A 12 -8.33 -7.98 -8.39
CA ALA A 12 -7.52 -8.86 -7.55
C ALA A 12 -8.32 -10.06 -7.02
N PHE A 13 -9.59 -9.89 -6.66
CA PHE A 13 -10.44 -10.98 -6.17
C PHE A 13 -10.76 -12.00 -7.27
N LYS A 14 -10.89 -11.55 -8.52
CA LYS A 14 -11.15 -12.42 -9.68
C LYS A 14 -9.90 -13.21 -10.08
N VAL A 15 -8.75 -12.56 -10.11
CA VAL A 15 -7.47 -13.18 -10.50
C VAL A 15 -7.00 -14.18 -9.45
N LEU A 16 -7.14 -13.83 -8.17
CA LEU A 16 -6.66 -14.66 -7.06
C LEU A 16 -7.73 -15.62 -6.52
N ASN A 17 -8.98 -15.47 -6.94
CA ASN A 17 -10.13 -16.23 -6.48
C ASN A 17 -10.30 -16.19 -4.94
N VAL A 18 -10.22 -14.99 -4.36
CA VAL A 18 -10.37 -14.72 -2.91
C VAL A 18 -11.46 -13.68 -2.65
N LYS A 19 -11.89 -13.54 -1.39
CA LYS A 19 -12.97 -12.61 -1.00
C LYS A 19 -12.45 -11.38 -0.25
N PRO A 20 -13.19 -10.25 -0.25
CA PRO A 20 -12.88 -9.10 0.61
C PRO A 20 -12.75 -9.51 2.08
N GLY A 21 -11.66 -9.08 2.73
CA GLY A 21 -11.43 -9.33 4.15
C GLY A 21 -11.13 -10.79 4.51
N GLY A 22 -10.95 -11.67 3.52
CA GLY A 22 -10.52 -13.04 3.73
C GLY A 22 -9.00 -13.15 3.72
N GLU A 23 -8.49 -13.80 2.69
CA GLU A 23 -7.09 -14.13 2.49
C GLU A 23 -6.24 -12.87 2.23
N PRO A 24 -4.98 -12.84 2.69
CA PRO A 24 -4.12 -11.70 2.47
C PRO A 24 -3.81 -11.52 0.98
N VAL A 25 -4.02 -10.31 0.47
CA VAL A 25 -3.56 -9.90 -0.86
C VAL A 25 -2.17 -9.27 -0.71
N CYS A 26 -1.15 -9.94 -1.25
CA CYS A 26 0.22 -9.46 -1.24
C CYS A 26 0.48 -8.50 -2.41
N HIS A 27 0.88 -7.27 -2.12
CA HIS A 27 1.38 -6.34 -3.14
C HIS A 27 2.91 -6.40 -3.17
N PHE A 28 3.48 -6.71 -4.34
CA PHE A 28 4.91 -6.66 -4.56
C PHE A 28 5.30 -5.24 -4.99
N PHE A 29 6.11 -4.57 -4.18
CA PHE A 29 6.70 -3.29 -4.53
C PHE A 29 8.18 -3.49 -4.85
N PRO A 30 8.59 -3.36 -6.12
CA PRO A 30 10.00 -3.32 -6.50
C PRO A 30 10.73 -2.21 -5.74
N GLN A 31 12.02 -2.42 -5.47
CA GLN A 31 12.87 -1.53 -4.65
C GLN A 31 12.88 -0.05 -5.09
N HIS A 32 12.52 0.24 -6.35
CA HIS A 32 12.55 1.58 -6.94
C HIS A 32 11.17 2.21 -7.20
N HIS A 33 10.07 1.61 -6.73
CA HIS A 33 8.72 2.16 -6.90
C HIS A 33 8.24 3.04 -5.73
N VAL A 34 9.03 3.17 -4.66
CA VAL A 34 8.69 4.03 -3.52
C VAL A 34 9.45 5.35 -3.65
N LEU A 35 8.70 6.44 -3.84
CA LEU A 35 9.24 7.80 -3.80
C LEU A 35 9.07 8.37 -2.39
N TRP A 36 10.16 8.84 -1.80
CA TRP A 36 10.14 9.58 -0.54
C TRP A 36 10.04 11.08 -0.87
N THR A 37 8.90 11.69 -0.55
CA THR A 37 8.71 13.14 -0.71
C THR A 37 8.90 13.81 0.64
N ALA A 38 9.70 14.87 0.69
CA ALA A 38 9.76 15.70 1.90
C ALA A 38 8.38 16.34 2.13
N GLN A 39 7.78 16.10 3.30
CA GLN A 39 6.58 16.84 3.70
C GLN A 39 7.02 18.24 4.16
N PRO A 40 6.51 19.33 3.56
CA PRO A 40 6.96 20.70 3.88
C PRO A 40 6.66 21.13 5.33
N HIS A 41 5.84 20.38 6.06
CA HIS A 41 5.39 20.74 7.41
C HIS A 41 6.14 20.03 8.55
N LEU A 42 7.01 19.05 8.26
CA LEU A 42 7.80 18.31 9.26
C LEU A 42 9.29 18.29 8.91
N ALA A 43 9.80 19.35 8.27
CA ALA A 43 11.22 19.50 8.04
C ALA A 43 11.92 19.60 9.41
N MET A 44 12.36 18.45 9.93
CA MET A 44 13.26 18.41 11.07
C MET A 44 14.56 19.10 10.63
N PRO A 45 15.10 20.04 11.43
CA PRO A 45 16.31 20.75 11.06
C PRO A 45 17.46 19.77 10.88
N ALA A 46 18.31 20.02 9.88
CA ALA A 46 19.43 19.16 9.48
C ALA A 46 20.55 19.04 10.53
N SER A 47 20.33 19.47 11.77
CA SER A 47 21.28 19.39 12.88
C SER A 47 21.20 18.08 13.66
N ASP A 48 20.19 17.24 13.41
CA ASP A 48 19.97 15.97 14.12
C ASP A 48 20.25 14.73 13.24
N PHE A 49 21.24 14.84 12.35
CA PHE A 49 21.89 13.70 11.67
C PHE A 49 23.31 13.52 12.19
#